data_AF-A0A327QK57-F1
#
_entry.id   AF-A0A327QK57-F1
#
_cell.length_a   1.000
_cell.length_b   1.000
_cell.length_c   1.000
_cell.angle_alpha   90.00
_cell.angle_beta   90.00
_cell.angle_gamma   90.00
#
_symmetry.space_group_name_H-M   'P 1'
#
loop_
_entity.id
_entity.type
_entity.pdbx_description
1 polymer ?
#
loop_
_entity_poly.entity_id
_entity_poly.type
_entity_poly.pdbx_seq_one_letter_code
_entity_poly.pdbx_strand_id
1 'polypeptide(L)'
;MLGFNCKKSADAVVDCLGESLLTSIKVNVDATNPKLVHVEVNYSGSLTVASVTYNYGDGTTETLTAKTSSHVYTAAGTYTVTTSIKLTRGSSTCTPSPKKTITVN
;
A
#
# COMPACT_ATOMS: atom_id res chain seq x y z
N MET A 1 -3.93 -20.13 31.56
CA MET A 1 -2.85 -19.87 30.58
C MET A 1 -3.16 -20.71 29.35
N LEU A 2 -3.91 -20.17 28.39
CA LEU A 2 -4.29 -20.89 27.17
C LEU A 2 -3.17 -20.71 26.14
N GLY A 3 -2.38 -21.76 25.96
CA GLY A 3 -1.31 -21.83 24.98
C GLY A 3 -1.90 -21.94 23.57
N PHE A 4 -1.74 -20.88 22.79
CA PHE A 4 -1.95 -20.93 21.35
C PHE A 4 -0.77 -21.65 20.69
N ASN A 5 -0.84 -22.99 20.70
CA ASN A 5 0.09 -23.83 19.96
C ASN A 5 -0.34 -23.89 18.49
N CYS A 6 -0.01 -22.84 17.71
CA CYS A 6 -0.18 -22.87 16.26
C CYS A 6 1.09 -23.43 15.60
N LYS A 7 0.99 -24.70 15.22
CA LYS A 7 1.92 -25.48 14.40
C LYS A 7 2.24 -24.72 13.10
N LYS A 8 3.41 -24.06 13.03
CA LYS A 8 3.91 -23.41 11.80
C LYS A 8 4.27 -24.48 10.76
N SER A 9 3.38 -24.66 9.79
CA SER A 9 3.67 -25.36 8.54
C SER A 9 2.90 -24.65 7.42
N ALA A 10 3.32 -23.44 7.07
CA ALA A 10 2.88 -22.65 5.91
C ALA A 10 3.71 -21.34 5.81
N ASP A 11 5.04 -21.45 5.73
CA ASP A 11 6.06 -20.38 5.89
C ASP A 11 6.06 -19.24 4.84
N ALA A 12 5.06 -19.12 3.97
CA ALA A 12 4.93 -17.98 3.04
C ALA A 12 3.55 -17.28 3.15
N VAL A 13 2.50 -18.05 3.41
CA VAL A 13 1.12 -17.53 3.46
C VAL A 13 0.83 -16.87 4.82
N VAL A 14 1.38 -17.40 5.92
CA VAL A 14 1.17 -16.85 7.26
C VAL A 14 1.95 -15.55 7.47
N ASP A 15 3.17 -15.46 6.94
CA ASP A 15 3.97 -14.23 6.98
C ASP A 15 3.27 -13.12 6.20
N CYS A 16 2.74 -13.39 4.99
CA CYS A 16 2.17 -12.33 4.15
C CYS A 16 0.86 -11.73 4.70
N LEU A 17 0.01 -12.54 5.33
CA LEU A 17 -1.23 -12.05 5.95
C LEU A 17 -0.94 -11.16 7.17
N GLY A 18 0.08 -11.51 7.97
CA GLY A 18 0.53 -10.67 9.09
C GLY A 18 1.16 -9.36 8.61
N GLU A 19 2.00 -9.42 7.57
CA GLU A 19 2.69 -8.27 7.01
C GLU A 19 1.72 -7.29 6.33
N SER A 20 0.59 -7.78 5.81
CA SER A 20 -0.50 -6.93 5.28
C SER A 20 -1.11 -6.02 6.34
N LEU A 21 -1.21 -6.47 7.58
CA LEU A 21 -1.69 -5.65 8.71
C LEU A 21 -0.67 -4.57 9.11
N LEU A 22 0.61 -4.78 8.80
CA LEU A 22 1.71 -3.84 9.04
C LEU A 22 1.91 -2.84 7.90
N THR A 23 1.16 -2.98 6.80
CA THR A 23 1.10 -2.00 5.72
C THR A 23 -0.12 -1.10 5.85
N SER A 24 0.12 0.21 5.79
CA SER A 24 -0.93 1.21 5.69
C SER A 24 -0.54 2.28 4.68
N ILE A 25 -1.54 2.96 4.12
CA ILE A 25 -1.31 4.11 3.25
C ILE A 25 -1.96 5.34 3.85
N LYS A 26 -1.22 6.46 3.77
CA LYS A 26 -1.76 7.80 3.96
C LYS A 26 -1.98 8.39 2.58
N VAL A 27 -3.18 8.90 2.37
CA VAL A 27 -3.55 9.57 1.12
C VAL A 27 -4.13 10.91 1.52
N ASN A 28 -3.48 11.97 1.11
CA ASN A 28 -3.78 13.32 1.52
C ASN A 28 -3.94 14.19 0.28
N VAL A 29 -5.06 14.90 0.20
CA VAL A 29 -5.24 15.98 -0.77
C VAL A 29 -4.36 17.16 -0.34
N ASP A 30 -3.68 17.77 -1.30
CA ASP A 30 -2.82 18.92 -1.07
C ASP A 30 -3.64 20.12 -0.57
N ALA A 31 -3.09 20.87 0.39
CA ALA A 31 -3.78 21.98 1.02
C ALA A 31 -3.94 23.21 0.09
N THR A 32 -3.10 23.31 -0.94
CA THR A 32 -3.06 24.43 -1.89
C THR A 32 -3.67 24.07 -3.24
N ASN A 33 -3.60 22.80 -3.62
CA ASN A 33 -4.19 22.29 -4.85
C ASN A 33 -5.14 21.10 -4.56
N PRO A 34 -6.47 21.31 -4.54
CA PRO A 34 -7.43 20.27 -4.18
C PRO A 34 -7.47 19.09 -5.17
N LYS A 35 -6.80 19.22 -6.34
CA LYS A 35 -6.64 18.16 -7.34
C LYS A 35 -5.34 17.39 -7.23
N LEU A 36 -4.38 17.88 -6.44
CA LEU A 36 -3.12 17.20 -6.18
C LEU A 36 -3.28 16.31 -4.95
N VAL A 37 -2.85 15.07 -5.06
CA VAL A 37 -2.92 14.08 -3.98
C VAL A 37 -1.54 13.50 -3.74
N HIS A 38 -1.15 13.44 -2.47
CA HIS A 38 0.08 12.82 -1.99
C HIS A 38 -0.25 11.46 -1.37
N VAL A 39 0.49 10.44 -1.77
CA VAL A 39 0.36 9.06 -1.28
C VAL A 39 1.65 8.67 -0.58
N GLU A 40 1.54 8.16 0.64
CA GLU A 40 2.66 7.66 1.43
C GLU A 40 2.36 6.25 1.95
N VAL A 41 3.25 5.32 1.61
CA VAL A 41 3.25 3.95 2.13
C VAL A 41 3.99 3.90 3.46
N ASN A 42 3.26 3.49 4.49
CA ASN A 42 3.80 3.22 5.82
C ASN A 42 3.88 1.69 5.98
N TYR A 43 5.11 1.18 6.14
CA TYR A 43 5.36 -0.24 6.36
C TYR A 43 6.31 -0.41 7.54
N SER A 44 5.85 -1.11 8.58
CA SER A 44 6.57 -1.34 9.84
C SER A 44 6.99 -2.79 10.05
N GLY A 45 6.91 -3.61 9.01
CA GLY A 45 7.27 -5.02 9.06
C GLY A 45 8.73 -5.30 8.79
N SER A 46 9.05 -6.59 8.66
CA SER A 46 10.43 -7.09 8.62
C SER A 46 10.98 -7.33 7.20
N LEU A 47 10.14 -7.23 6.17
CA LEU A 47 10.50 -7.47 4.78
C LEU A 47 11.12 -6.22 4.13
N THR A 48 11.68 -6.39 2.94
CA THR A 48 12.16 -5.26 2.13
C THR A 48 11.12 -4.87 1.10
N VAL A 49 10.78 -3.57 1.04
CA VAL A 49 9.94 -3.01 -0.02
C VAL A 49 10.77 -2.95 -1.31
N ALA A 50 10.50 -3.85 -2.24
CA ALA A 50 11.18 -3.92 -3.54
C ALA A 50 10.58 -2.95 -4.56
N SER A 51 9.25 -2.80 -4.57
CA SER A 51 8.55 -1.86 -5.46
C SER A 51 7.16 -1.55 -4.92
N VAL A 52 6.60 -0.42 -5.31
CA VAL A 52 5.23 -0.02 -5.04
C VAL A 52 4.57 0.39 -6.35
N THR A 53 3.46 -0.25 -6.67
CA THR A 53 2.58 0.20 -7.75
C THR A 53 1.43 1.00 -7.16
N TYR A 54 1.31 2.26 -7.55
CA TYR A 54 0.23 3.16 -7.19
C TYR A 54 -0.84 3.13 -8.29
N ASN A 55 -2.07 2.83 -7.93
CA ASN A 55 -3.24 2.99 -8.79
C ASN A 55 -4.12 4.07 -8.18
N TYR A 56 -4.31 5.16 -8.92
CA TYR A 56 -5.03 6.35 -8.44
C TYR A 56 -6.55 6.23 -8.60
N GLY A 57 -7.04 5.20 -9.29
CA GLY A 57 -8.48 4.96 -9.47
C GLY A 57 -9.14 5.80 -10.57
N ASP A 58 -8.38 6.65 -11.26
CA ASP A 58 -8.79 7.41 -12.44
C ASP A 58 -8.35 6.75 -13.78
N GLY A 59 -7.77 5.55 -13.69
CA GLY A 59 -7.15 4.83 -14.81
C GLY A 59 -5.63 5.01 -14.89
N THR A 60 -5.06 5.93 -14.11
CA THR A 60 -3.61 6.13 -14.04
C THR A 60 -2.97 5.17 -13.05
N THR A 61 -1.86 4.57 -13.46
CA THR A 61 -1.01 3.72 -12.61
C THR A 61 0.46 4.07 -12.76
N GLU A 62 1.20 3.98 -11.67
CA GLU A 62 2.64 4.27 -11.63
C GLU A 62 3.35 3.21 -10.78
N THR A 63 4.56 2.79 -11.17
CA THR A 63 5.37 1.87 -10.36
C THR A 63 6.70 2.51 -10.01
N LEU A 64 6.98 2.61 -8.71
CA LEU A 64 8.18 3.24 -8.18
C LEU A 64 8.86 2.34 -7.13
N THR A 65 10.13 2.59 -6.86
CA THR A 65 10.82 2.05 -5.68
C THR A 65 10.62 2.93 -4.44
N ALA A 66 10.20 4.19 -4.63
CA ALA A 66 9.88 5.12 -3.57
C ALA A 66 8.56 4.74 -2.87
N LYS A 67 8.51 4.98 -1.55
CA LYS A 67 7.30 4.82 -0.72
C LYS A 67 6.35 6.01 -0.79
N THR A 68 6.69 7.03 -1.56
CA THR A 68 5.90 8.24 -1.75
C THR A 68 5.64 8.45 -3.23
N SER A 69 4.44 8.88 -3.58
CA SER A 69 4.13 9.42 -4.91
C SER A 69 3.09 10.55 -4.82
N SER A 70 2.99 11.35 -5.87
CA SER A 70 1.98 12.39 -6.01
C SER A 70 1.31 12.32 -7.38
N HIS A 71 0.01 12.66 -7.42
CA HIS A 71 -0.80 12.61 -8.63
C HIS A 71 -1.79 13.75 -8.71
N VAL A 72 -1.96 14.31 -9.91
CA VAL A 72 -2.92 15.38 -10.18
C VAL A 72 -4.10 14.80 -10.95
N TYR A 73 -5.28 14.88 -10.35
CA TYR A 73 -6.53 14.46 -10.99
C TYR A 73 -7.05 15.56 -11.91
N THR A 74 -7.54 15.18 -13.09
CA THR A 74 -8.09 16.14 -14.07
C THR A 74 -9.53 16.55 -13.70
N ALA A 75 -10.32 15.58 -13.25
CA ALA A 75 -11.71 15.75 -12.86
C ALA A 75 -11.90 15.69 -11.33
N ALA A 76 -12.91 16.42 -10.83
CA ALA A 76 -13.39 16.26 -9.47
C ALA A 76 -14.16 14.94 -9.36
N GLY A 77 -14.09 14.30 -8.20
CA GLY A 77 -14.74 13.02 -7.96
C GLY A 77 -14.20 12.28 -6.74
N THR A 78 -14.82 11.14 -6.47
CA THR A 78 -14.36 10.22 -5.42
C THR A 78 -13.52 9.13 -6.07
N TYR A 79 -12.27 9.01 -5.62
CA TYR A 79 -11.30 8.06 -6.17
C TYR A 79 -10.84 7.09 -5.08
N THR A 80 -10.62 5.83 -5.46
CA THR A 80 -10.05 4.81 -4.56
C THR A 80 -8.63 4.54 -4.97
N VAL A 81 -7.69 5.11 -4.20
CA VAL A 81 -6.27 4.86 -4.38
C VAL A 81 -5.96 3.47 -3.81
N THR A 82 -5.36 2.61 -4.63
CA THR A 82 -4.90 1.27 -4.24
C THR A 82 -3.41 1.19 -4.50
N THR A 83 -2.62 0.73 -3.53
CA THR A 83 -1.20 0.43 -3.76
C THR A 83 -1.00 -1.06 -3.80
N SER A 84 -0.03 -1.54 -4.58
CA SER A 84 0.47 -2.93 -4.54
C SER A 84 1.93 -2.89 -4.16
N ILE A 85 2.23 -3.29 -2.94
CA ILE A 85 3.57 -3.14 -2.34
C ILE A 85 4.27 -4.48 -2.44
N LYS A 86 5.26 -4.63 -3.31
CA LYS A 86 6.05 -5.86 -3.40
C LYS A 86 7.06 -5.89 -2.26
N LEU A 87 6.83 -6.77 -1.30
CA LEU A 87 7.70 -7.08 -0.18
C LEU A 87 8.51 -8.34 -0.48
N THR A 88 9.78 -8.36 -0.09
CA THR A 88 10.72 -9.46 -0.36
C THR A 88 11.57 -9.82 0.86
N ARG A 89 11.85 -11.11 1.06
CA ARG A 89 12.90 -11.65 1.95
C ARG A 89 13.43 -12.95 1.36
N GLY A 90 14.64 -12.92 0.81
CA GLY A 90 15.19 -14.08 0.08
C GLY A 90 14.29 -14.44 -1.11
N SER A 91 13.85 -15.71 -1.18
CA SER A 91 12.90 -16.20 -2.20
C SER A 91 11.43 -15.92 -1.88
N SER A 92 11.12 -15.41 -0.69
CA SER A 92 9.74 -15.11 -0.29
C SER A 92 9.32 -13.74 -0.79
N THR A 93 8.14 -13.69 -1.40
CA THR A 93 7.47 -12.47 -1.86
C THR A 93 6.09 -12.35 -1.24
N CYS A 94 5.74 -11.14 -0.84
CA CYS A 94 4.40 -10.80 -0.36
C CYS A 94 3.95 -9.49 -1.02
N THR A 95 2.69 -9.39 -1.41
CA THR A 95 2.18 -8.20 -2.12
C THR A 95 0.91 -7.68 -1.47
N PRO A 96 0.99 -7.02 -0.30
CA PRO A 96 -0.17 -6.36 0.29
C PRO A 96 -0.69 -5.26 -0.62
N SER A 97 -2.02 -5.09 -0.58
CA SER A 97 -2.74 -4.14 -1.42
C SER A 97 -3.66 -3.21 -0.64
N PRO A 98 -3.11 -2.34 0.24
CA PRO A 98 -3.92 -1.40 0.99
C PRO A 98 -4.58 -0.37 0.05
N LYS A 99 -5.76 0.09 0.45
CA LYS A 99 -6.58 1.02 -0.33
C LYS A 99 -7.18 2.10 0.55
N LYS A 100 -7.40 3.27 -0.03
CA LYS A 100 -7.99 4.43 0.63
C LYS A 100 -8.80 5.23 -0.37
N THR A 101 -10.03 5.55 0.02
CA THR A 101 -10.91 6.42 -0.75
C THR A 101 -10.71 7.87 -0.32
N ILE A 102 -10.67 8.76 -1.31
CA ILE A 102 -10.56 10.22 -1.14
C ILE A 102 -11.55 10.93 -2.07
N THR A 103 -11.87 12.17 -1.71
CA THR A 103 -12.67 13.06 -2.56
C THR A 103 -11.79 14.20 -3.04
N VAL A 104 -11.76 14.40 -4.35
CA VAL A 104 -11.08 15.47 -5.06
C VAL A 104 -12.13 16.46 -5.55
N ASN A 105 -11.91 17.76 -5.34
CA ASN A 105 -12.85 18.84 -5.67
C ASN A 105 -12.25 19.82 -6.69
#